data_AF-A0A3S2MZ68-F1
#
_entry.id   AF-A0A3S2MZ68-F1
#
_cell.length_a   1.000
_cell.length_b   1.000
_cell.length_c   1.000
_cell.angle_alpha   90.00
_cell.angle_beta   90.00
_cell.angle_gamma   90.00
#
_symmetry.space_group_name_H-M   'P 1'
#
loop_
_entity.id
_entity.type
_entity.pdbx_description
1 polymer ?
#
loop_
_entity_poly.entity_id
_entity_poly.type
_entity_poly.pdbx_seq_one_letter_code
_entity_poly.pdbx_strand_id
1 'polypeptide(L)'
;MTSRRWFHPNISGIEAEQLLLTRGVHGSFLARPSKSNPGDFTLSVRRSDEVTHIKIQNSGDYYDLYGGEKFATLAELVQYYTEQQDLLRERNGHVIELKYPLNCKDPTSESWCRNPGGNSRRRGLRGRRAEFLQGGDRYGILTKTSDTRLSPRPAIRDLPWQPPRPVRLLRTSLERSCDSLILPHRSTVRSHSF
;
A
#
# COMPACT_ATOMS: atom_id res chain seq x y z
N MET A 1 11.44 -4.08 21.51
CA MET A 1 10.22 -3.74 20.73
C MET A 1 10.63 -2.86 19.56
N THR A 2 10.81 -3.44 18.38
CA THR A 2 11.09 -2.69 17.15
C THR A 2 9.87 -1.84 16.82
N SER A 3 10.04 -0.52 16.86
CA SER A 3 8.95 0.43 16.61
C SER A 3 8.45 0.23 15.17
N ARG A 4 7.13 -0.01 14.97
CA ARG A 4 6.48 -0.21 13.66
C ARG A 4 6.41 1.08 12.80
N ARG A 5 7.40 1.96 12.93
CA ARG A 5 7.46 3.27 12.27
C ARG A 5 7.60 3.15 10.75
N TRP A 6 8.04 2.02 10.22
CA TRP A 6 8.10 1.74 8.78
C TRP A 6 6.74 1.45 8.14
N PHE A 7 5.66 1.36 8.92
CA PHE A 7 4.31 1.17 8.39
C PHE A 7 3.64 2.52 8.15
N HIS A 8 3.16 2.75 6.92
CA HIS A 8 2.50 3.98 6.50
C HIS A 8 1.04 3.64 6.13
N PRO A 9 0.06 4.00 6.99
CA PRO A 9 -1.33 3.57 6.81
C PRO A 9 -2.04 4.25 5.63
N ASN A 10 -1.61 5.46 5.26
CA ASN A 10 -2.38 6.34 4.38
C ASN A 10 -1.61 6.79 3.12
N ILE A 11 -0.70 5.95 2.61
CA ILE A 11 0.04 6.27 1.38
C ILE A 11 -0.29 5.31 0.23
N SER A 12 -0.26 5.84 -0.98
CA SER A 12 -0.38 5.10 -2.24
C SER A 12 0.98 4.54 -2.69
N GLY A 13 0.96 3.72 -3.76
CA GLY A 13 2.19 3.24 -4.40
C GLY A 13 3.07 4.39 -4.90
N ILE A 14 2.47 5.34 -5.60
CA ILE A 14 3.16 6.50 -6.16
C ILE A 14 3.81 7.36 -5.06
N GLU A 15 3.09 7.62 -3.96
CA GLU A 15 3.65 8.36 -2.83
C GLU A 15 4.79 7.58 -2.14
N ALA A 16 4.68 6.25 -2.04
CA ALA A 16 5.74 5.41 -1.51
C ALA A 16 7.01 5.47 -2.37
N GLU A 17 6.87 5.42 -3.70
CA GLU A 17 7.99 5.56 -4.63
C GLU A 17 8.68 6.92 -4.43
N GLN A 18 7.91 8.01 -4.45
CA GLN A 18 8.44 9.35 -4.25
C GLN A 18 9.19 9.50 -2.92
N LEU A 19 8.63 8.96 -1.83
CA LEU A 19 9.25 8.99 -0.51
C LEU A 19 10.57 8.22 -0.47
N LEU A 20 10.58 7.01 -1.05
CA LEU A 20 11.77 6.16 -1.11
C LEU A 20 12.87 6.77 -1.98
N LEU A 21 12.51 7.35 -3.13
CA LEU A 21 13.46 8.00 -4.04
C LEU A 21 14.01 9.32 -3.48
N THR A 22 13.18 10.10 -2.77
CA THR A 22 13.58 11.42 -2.25
C THR A 22 14.31 11.32 -0.91
N ARG A 23 13.90 10.42 -0.02
CA ARG A 23 14.39 10.35 1.36
C ARG A 23 15.11 9.05 1.71
N GLY A 24 14.87 7.99 0.94
CA GLY A 24 15.51 6.70 1.13
C GLY A 24 16.87 6.62 0.43
N VAL A 25 17.52 5.49 0.62
CA VAL A 25 18.72 5.02 -0.08
C VAL A 25 18.51 3.58 -0.53
N HIS A 26 19.44 2.99 -1.27
CA HIS A 26 19.38 1.56 -1.61
C HIS A 26 19.15 0.69 -0.35
N GLY A 27 18.19 -0.22 -0.42
CA GLY A 27 17.77 -1.07 0.71
C GLY A 27 16.82 -0.38 1.69
N SER A 28 16.40 0.86 1.41
CA SER A 28 15.33 1.50 2.17
C SER A 28 13.98 0.89 1.86
N PHE A 29 13.14 0.70 2.86
CA PHE A 29 11.84 0.08 2.68
C PHE A 29 10.76 0.71 3.55
N LEU A 30 9.51 0.49 3.16
CA LEU A 30 8.33 0.79 3.96
C LEU A 30 7.21 -0.18 3.62
N ALA A 31 6.29 -0.39 4.55
CA ALA A 31 5.07 -1.16 4.30
C ALA A 31 3.86 -0.22 4.28
N ARG A 32 2.88 -0.56 3.44
CA ARG A 32 1.63 0.18 3.29
C ARG A 32 0.46 -0.77 2.99
N PRO A 33 -0.79 -0.37 3.24
CA PRO A 33 -1.95 -1.09 2.71
C PRO A 33 -1.92 -1.17 1.18
N SER A 34 -2.45 -2.27 0.64
CA SER A 34 -2.66 -2.40 -0.80
C SER A 34 -3.89 -1.60 -1.22
N LYS A 35 -3.73 -0.73 -2.22
CA LYS A 35 -4.85 0.01 -2.83
C LYS A 35 -5.61 -0.82 -3.86
N SER A 36 -4.94 -1.78 -4.49
CA SER A 36 -5.53 -2.63 -5.53
C SER A 36 -6.32 -3.80 -4.94
N ASN A 37 -5.93 -4.32 -3.78
CA ASN A 37 -6.64 -5.40 -3.10
C ASN A 37 -6.86 -5.04 -1.62
N PRO A 38 -8.06 -4.55 -1.24
CA PRO A 38 -8.36 -4.23 0.15
C PRO A 38 -8.15 -5.44 1.07
N GLY A 39 -7.44 -5.26 2.18
CA GLY A 39 -7.09 -6.30 3.14
C GLY A 39 -5.66 -6.83 3.01
N ASP A 40 -5.06 -6.72 1.82
CA ASP A 40 -3.66 -7.04 1.58
C ASP A 40 -2.74 -5.85 1.88
N PHE A 41 -1.45 -6.14 1.98
CA PHE A 41 -0.40 -5.15 2.19
C PHE A 41 0.58 -5.14 1.03
N THR A 42 1.44 -4.13 0.99
CA THR A 42 2.51 -4.00 0.02
C THR A 42 3.77 -3.49 0.71
N LEU A 43 4.87 -4.22 0.53
CA LEU A 43 6.21 -3.79 0.91
C LEU A 43 6.83 -3.06 -0.27
N SER A 44 7.19 -1.80 -0.09
CA SER A 44 7.85 -0.99 -1.11
C SER A 44 9.32 -0.86 -0.73
N VAL A 45 10.22 -1.22 -1.64
CA VAL A 45 11.67 -1.30 -1.38
C VAL A 45 12.42 -0.54 -2.46
N ARG A 46 13.32 0.35 -2.06
CA ARG A 46 14.22 1.05 -2.98
C ARG A 46 15.40 0.16 -3.34
N ARG A 47 15.60 -0.03 -4.64
CA ARG A 47 16.78 -0.65 -5.21
C ARG A 47 17.48 0.32 -6.14
N SER A 48 18.57 0.89 -5.65
CA SER A 48 19.38 1.85 -6.39
C SER A 48 18.52 3.04 -6.81
N ASP A 49 18.08 3.08 -8.07
CA ASP A 49 17.27 4.16 -8.65
C ASP A 49 15.82 3.76 -8.95
N GLU A 50 15.44 2.52 -8.63
CA GLU A 50 14.11 1.98 -8.84
C GLU A 50 13.45 1.59 -7.50
N VAL A 51 12.12 1.42 -7.52
CA VAL A 51 11.35 0.97 -6.37
C VAL A 51 10.55 -0.26 -6.77
N THR A 52 10.75 -1.35 -6.03
CA THR A 52 9.99 -2.59 -6.20
C THR A 52 8.84 -2.62 -5.21
N HIS A 53 7.65 -2.98 -5.69
CA HIS A 53 6.49 -3.26 -4.86
C HIS A 53 6.25 -4.76 -4.76
N ILE A 54 6.34 -5.27 -3.53
CA ILE A 54 6.15 -6.69 -3.22
C ILE A 54 4.82 -6.82 -2.50
N LYS A 55 3.91 -7.60 -3.06
CA LYS A 55 2.58 -7.79 -2.48
C LYS A 55 2.67 -8.78 -1.31
N ILE A 56 2.05 -8.41 -0.20
CA ILE A 56 1.89 -9.26 0.99
C ILE A 56 0.43 -9.66 1.03
N GLN A 57 0.16 -10.96 0.97
CA GLN A 57 -1.20 -11.47 1.07
C GLN A 57 -1.58 -11.64 2.54
N ASN A 58 -2.83 -11.30 2.86
CA ASN A 58 -3.41 -11.58 4.16
C ASN A 58 -4.54 -12.60 3.99
N SER A 59 -4.30 -13.83 4.44
CA SER A 59 -5.32 -14.89 4.39
C SER A 59 -6.34 -14.81 5.53
N GLY A 60 -6.12 -13.95 6.52
CA GLY A 60 -6.88 -13.88 7.77
C GLY A 60 -6.17 -14.59 8.94
N ASP A 61 -5.51 -15.70 8.64
CA ASP A 61 -4.76 -16.49 9.64
C ASP A 61 -3.25 -16.20 9.63
N TYR A 62 -2.71 -15.81 8.48
CA TYR A 62 -1.28 -15.55 8.29
C TYR A 62 -1.03 -14.54 7.18
N TYR A 63 0.20 -14.01 7.18
CA TYR A 63 0.78 -13.14 6.17
C TYR A 63 1.86 -13.89 5.41
N ASP A 64 1.86 -13.79 4.08
CA ASP A 64 2.92 -14.36 3.24
C ASP A 64 3.31 -13.45 2.07
N LEU A 65 4.42 -13.81 1.43
CA LEU A 65 4.90 -13.20 0.20
C LEU A 65 4.70 -14.17 -0.97
N TYR A 66 3.45 -14.39 -1.40
CA TYR A 66 3.10 -15.16 -2.61
C TYR A 66 3.84 -16.51 -2.74
N GLY A 67 3.69 -17.36 -1.71
CA GLY A 67 4.31 -18.69 -1.69
C GLY A 67 5.68 -18.77 -1.00
N GLY A 68 6.06 -17.71 -0.27
CA GLY A 68 7.16 -17.75 0.69
C GLY A 68 6.75 -18.29 2.07
N GLU A 69 7.53 -17.90 3.08
CA GLU A 69 7.26 -18.23 4.49
C GLU A 69 5.98 -17.55 4.99
N LYS A 70 5.35 -18.16 6.00
CA LYS A 70 4.10 -17.70 6.60
C LYS A 70 4.35 -17.12 7.99
N PHE A 71 3.74 -15.98 8.26
CA PHE A 71 3.95 -15.23 9.50
C PHE A 71 2.62 -14.90 10.18
N ALA A 72 2.59 -14.88 11.51
CA ALA A 72 1.39 -14.50 12.26
C ALA A 72 1.15 -12.99 12.22
N THR A 73 2.22 -12.19 12.15
CA THR A 73 2.12 -10.73 12.08
C THR A 73 2.99 -10.13 10.98
N LEU A 74 2.56 -8.98 10.44
CA LEU A 74 3.34 -8.19 9.49
C LEU A 74 4.72 -7.78 10.04
N ALA A 75 4.82 -7.58 11.36
CA ALA A 75 6.07 -7.19 12.00
C ALA A 75 7.10 -8.32 11.99
N GLU A 76 6.68 -9.55 12.27
CA GLU A 76 7.53 -10.74 12.18
C GLU A 76 7.99 -10.99 10.75
N LEU A 77 7.09 -10.86 9.77
CA LEU A 77 7.44 -10.96 8.35
C LEU A 77 8.58 -10.00 8.00
N VAL A 78 8.42 -8.72 8.32
CA VAL A 78 9.44 -7.70 8.02
C VAL A 78 10.73 -7.97 8.77
N GLN A 79 10.65 -8.35 10.05
CA GLN A 79 11.84 -8.67 10.85
C GLN A 79 12.62 -9.84 10.25
N TYR A 80 11.93 -10.92 9.89
CA TYR A 80 12.54 -12.11 9.30
C TYR A 80 13.32 -11.78 8.02
N TYR A 81 12.73 -11.04 7.09
CA TYR A 81 13.41 -10.66 5.84
C TYR A 81 14.44 -9.54 6.01
N THR A 82 14.44 -8.83 7.14
CA THR A 82 15.50 -7.87 7.50
C THR A 82 16.73 -8.60 8.04
N GLU A 83 16.52 -9.66 8.82
CA GLU A 83 17.57 -10.52 9.37
C GLU A 83 18.14 -11.47 8.31
N GLN A 84 17.31 -11.98 7.40
CA GLN A 84 17.69 -12.92 6.35
C GLN A 84 17.64 -12.27 4.96
N GLN A 85 18.68 -11.50 4.64
CA GLN A 85 18.75 -10.71 3.39
C GLN A 85 18.78 -11.56 2.11
N ASP A 86 19.23 -12.82 2.19
CA ASP A 86 19.38 -13.70 1.01
C ASP A 86 18.09 -14.40 0.56
N LEU A 87 17.03 -14.38 1.38
CA LEU A 87 15.81 -15.13 1.11
C LEU A 87 14.83 -14.40 0.21
N LEU A 88 14.79 -13.07 0.30
CA LEU A 88 13.87 -12.28 -0.48
C LEU A 88 14.48 -12.05 -1.87
N ARG A 89 13.87 -12.66 -2.90
CA ARG A 89 14.38 -12.61 -4.27
C ARG A 89 13.28 -12.21 -5.26
N GLU A 90 13.65 -11.44 -6.27
CA GLU A 90 12.78 -11.15 -7.40
C GLU A 90 12.72 -12.31 -8.40
N ARG A 91 11.77 -12.23 -9.33
CA ARG A 91 11.60 -13.20 -10.43
C ARG A 91 12.84 -13.29 -11.34
N ASN A 92 13.61 -12.21 -11.45
CA ASN A 92 14.86 -12.15 -12.20
C ASN A 92 16.04 -12.81 -11.45
N GLY A 93 15.83 -13.28 -10.21
CA GLY A 93 16.86 -13.90 -9.37
C GLY A 93 17.69 -12.92 -8.52
N HIS A 94 17.46 -11.61 -8.67
CA HIS A 94 18.15 -10.59 -7.87
C HIS A 94 17.64 -10.58 -6.43
N VAL A 95 18.56 -10.45 -5.49
CA VAL A 95 18.27 -10.38 -4.05
C VAL A 95 17.71 -9.00 -3.70
N ILE A 96 16.71 -8.97 -2.84
CA ILE A 96 16.05 -7.77 -2.33
C ILE A 96 16.50 -7.57 -0.88
N GLU A 97 17.33 -6.58 -0.64
CA GLU A 97 17.80 -6.29 0.71
C GLU A 97 16.86 -5.33 1.45
N LEU A 98 16.42 -5.72 2.65
CA LEU A 98 15.72 -4.83 3.58
C LEU A 98 16.71 -4.35 4.64
N LYS A 99 17.21 -3.12 4.49
CA LYS A 99 18.25 -2.56 5.37
C LYS A 99 17.75 -1.40 6.22
N TYR A 100 17.05 -0.45 5.61
CA TYR A 100 16.73 0.82 6.25
C TYR A 100 15.21 1.06 6.31
N PRO A 101 14.55 0.92 7.47
CA PRO A 101 13.14 1.25 7.59
C PRO A 101 12.92 2.76 7.40
N LEU A 102 12.10 3.14 6.41
CA LEU A 102 11.70 4.52 6.19
C LEU A 102 10.53 4.86 7.11
N ASN A 103 10.80 5.63 8.15
CA ASN A 103 9.79 5.97 9.16
C ASN A 103 8.70 6.92 8.61
N CYS A 104 7.46 6.61 8.96
CA CYS A 104 6.27 7.43 8.79
C CYS A 104 6.41 8.72 9.60
N LYS A 105 6.16 9.85 8.95
CA LYS A 105 6.21 11.19 9.56
C LYS A 105 4.83 11.70 9.99
N ASP A 106 3.77 10.90 9.80
CA ASP A 106 2.41 11.36 10.06
C ASP A 106 2.20 11.67 11.56
N PRO A 107 1.87 12.92 11.93
CA PRO A 107 1.61 13.30 13.33
C PRO A 107 0.37 12.59 13.89
N THR A 108 -0.50 12.06 13.03
CA THR A 108 -1.70 11.30 13.42
C THR A 108 -1.35 9.97 14.10
N SER A 109 -0.19 9.39 13.79
CA SER A 109 0.30 8.17 14.45
C SER A 109 0.87 8.43 15.86
N GLU A 110 1.29 9.67 16.14
CA GLU A 110 1.81 10.09 17.46
C GLU A 110 0.77 10.82 18.33
N SER A 111 -0.39 11.21 17.76
CA SER A 111 -1.46 11.90 18.51
C SER A 111 -2.14 11.05 19.58
N TRP A 112 -1.94 9.73 19.57
CA TRP A 112 -2.44 8.81 20.60
C TRP A 112 -1.40 8.53 21.70
N CYS A 113 -0.16 9.02 21.56
CA CYS A 113 0.92 8.81 22.52
C CYS A 113 1.34 10.07 23.30
N ARG A 114 0.73 11.23 23.06
CA ARG A 114 0.92 12.40 23.92
C ARG A 114 -0.27 12.56 24.86
N ASN A 115 -0.16 11.99 26.06
CA ASN A 115 -0.79 12.60 27.23
C ASN A 115 -0.04 13.91 27.52
N PRO A 116 -0.67 15.11 27.47
CA PRO A 116 -0.09 16.29 28.09
C PRO A 116 -0.51 16.33 29.57
N GLY A 117 -0.17 15.29 30.32
CA GLY A 117 -0.19 15.31 31.79
C GLY A 117 1.12 15.89 32.30
N GLY A 118 1.37 17.18 32.03
CA GLY A 118 2.65 17.83 32.30
C GLY A 118 2.45 19.22 32.89
N ASN A 119 2.26 19.27 34.21
CA ASN A 119 2.14 20.47 35.04
C ASN A 119 3.34 21.41 34.84
N SER A 120 3.17 22.48 34.07
CA SER A 120 4.15 23.58 33.98
C SER A 120 3.59 24.82 34.67
N ARG A 121 4.20 25.08 35.82
CA ARG A 121 3.88 26.11 36.79
C ARG A 121 3.82 27.51 36.16
N ARG A 122 2.76 28.23 36.52
CA ARG A 122 2.60 29.67 36.33
C ARG A 122 3.73 30.45 37.02
N ARG A 123 4.44 31.29 36.26
CA ARG A 123 4.90 32.66 36.63
C ARG A 123 4.83 33.43 35.30
N GLY A 124 3.97 34.40 35.07
CA GLY A 124 3.59 35.51 35.93
C GLY A 124 4.53 36.66 35.61
N LEU A 125 4.13 37.59 34.73
CA LEU A 125 4.57 38.99 34.66
C LEU A 125 3.69 39.77 33.67
N ARG A 126 2.85 40.66 34.25
CA ARG A 126 2.59 42.06 33.88
C ARG A 126 2.63 42.40 32.38
N GLY A 127 1.60 42.92 31.72
CA GLY A 127 0.53 43.81 32.17
C GLY A 127 0.49 45.03 31.22
N ARG A 128 -0.65 45.26 30.56
CA ARG A 128 -1.15 46.53 29.97
C ARG A 128 -2.55 46.22 29.43
N ARG A 129 -3.59 46.44 30.23
CA ARG A 129 -4.53 47.58 30.17
C ARG A 129 -5.19 47.75 28.80
N ALA A 130 -6.45 47.36 28.72
CA ALA A 130 -7.54 48.25 28.30
C ALA A 130 -8.77 47.89 29.13
N GLU A 131 -9.29 48.89 29.85
CA GLU A 131 -10.45 48.79 30.72
C GLU A 131 -11.75 48.98 29.92
N PHE A 132 -12.77 48.25 30.36
CA PHE A 132 -14.19 48.61 30.44
C PHE A 132 -14.92 49.17 29.20
N LEU A 133 -15.98 48.45 28.79
CA LEU A 133 -17.34 48.98 28.93
C LEU A 133 -18.32 47.84 29.29
N GLN A 134 -19.32 48.24 30.06
CA GLN A 134 -20.29 47.46 30.81
C GLN A 134 -21.60 47.29 30.01
N GLY A 135 -22.31 46.19 30.26
CA GLY A 135 -23.64 45.89 29.68
C GLY A 135 -23.58 44.56 28.94
N GLY A 136 -24.21 43.49 29.41
CA GLY A 136 -25.62 43.45 29.78
C GLY A 136 -26.35 42.76 28.63
N ASP A 137 -27.07 41.69 28.97
CA ASP A 137 -28.13 41.07 28.19
C ASP A 137 -27.81 40.06 27.06
N ARG A 138 -28.28 38.85 27.36
CA ARG A 138 -29.22 38.05 26.55
C ARG A 138 -28.63 37.13 25.47
N TYR A 139 -28.70 35.85 25.83
CA TYR A 139 -29.10 34.77 24.94
C TYR A 139 -30.11 35.24 23.88
N GLY A 140 -29.72 35.12 22.61
CA GLY A 140 -30.53 35.46 21.46
C GLY A 140 -30.19 34.52 20.31
N ILE A 141 -30.94 33.43 20.22
CA ILE A 141 -31.09 32.62 19.01
C ILE A 141 -31.64 33.55 17.94
N LEU A 142 -30.99 33.63 16.76
CA LEU A 142 -31.62 34.22 15.58
C LEU A 142 -31.48 33.30 14.38
N THR A 143 -32.57 32.56 14.17
CA THR A 143 -33.05 32.11 12.88
C THR A 143 -33.44 33.30 12.00
N LYS A 144 -32.90 33.37 10.77
CA LYS A 144 -33.52 33.96 9.56
C LYS A 144 -32.87 33.22 8.38
N THR A 145 -33.47 32.27 7.65
CA THR A 145 -34.70 32.27 6.82
C THR A 145 -34.84 33.46 5.87
N SER A 146 -34.43 33.22 4.61
CA SER A 146 -35.04 33.71 3.37
C SER A 146 -34.55 32.77 2.26
N ASP A 147 -35.18 31.60 2.10
CA ASP A 147 -36.23 31.34 1.08
C ASP A 147 -35.90 31.92 -0.29
N THR A 148 -35.40 31.06 -1.17
CA THR A 148 -35.77 31.06 -2.59
C THR A 148 -35.97 29.61 -3.01
N ARG A 149 -37.23 29.16 -2.90
CA ARG A 149 -37.92 28.21 -3.81
C ARG A 149 -37.34 28.26 -5.24
N LEU A 150 -37.19 27.22 -6.06
CA LEU A 150 -37.76 25.87 -6.14
C LEU A 150 -36.95 25.14 -7.24
N SER A 151 -36.51 23.91 -6.99
CA SER A 151 -36.89 22.73 -7.80
C SER A 151 -36.07 21.49 -7.38
N PRO A 152 -36.73 20.35 -7.10
CA PRO A 152 -36.09 19.11 -6.72
C PRO A 152 -35.43 18.44 -7.93
N ARG A 153 -34.15 18.11 -7.83
CA ARG A 153 -33.50 17.18 -8.77
C ARG A 153 -33.97 15.75 -8.48
N PRO A 154 -34.32 14.97 -9.51
CA PRO A 154 -34.98 13.68 -9.36
C PRO A 154 -34.06 12.62 -8.74
N ALA A 155 -34.67 11.77 -7.93
CA ALA A 155 -34.10 10.52 -7.45
C ALA A 155 -33.52 9.71 -8.62
N ILE A 156 -32.25 9.32 -8.49
CA ILE A 156 -31.63 8.33 -9.36
C ILE A 156 -32.32 7.00 -9.06
N ARG A 157 -33.32 6.69 -9.88
CA ARG A 157 -33.97 5.38 -9.92
C ARG A 157 -32.95 4.36 -10.41
N ASP A 158 -32.98 3.21 -9.76
CA ASP A 158 -32.31 1.98 -10.13
C ASP A 158 -32.36 1.73 -11.64
N LEU A 159 -31.20 1.83 -12.28
CA LEU A 159 -31.00 1.36 -13.65
C LEU A 159 -30.85 -0.17 -13.58
N PRO A 160 -31.67 -0.94 -14.31
CA PRO A 160 -31.52 -2.39 -14.34
C PRO A 160 -30.18 -2.77 -14.98
N TRP A 161 -29.45 -3.65 -14.30
CA TRP A 161 -28.17 -4.19 -14.72
C TRP A 161 -28.29 -4.86 -16.10
N GLN A 162 -27.53 -4.37 -17.08
CA GLN A 162 -27.43 -4.96 -18.43
C GLN A 162 -26.13 -5.76 -18.51
N PRO A 163 -26.15 -7.05 -18.88
CA PRO A 163 -24.93 -7.80 -19.10
C PRO A 163 -24.19 -7.30 -20.36
N PRO A 164 -22.84 -7.38 -20.40
CA PRO A 164 -22.05 -7.00 -21.56
C PRO A 164 -22.38 -7.91 -22.76
N ARG A 165 -22.50 -7.30 -23.94
CA ARG A 165 -22.76 -8.01 -25.20
C ARG A 165 -21.58 -8.94 -25.54
N PRO A 166 -21.83 -10.16 -26.05
CA PRO A 166 -20.76 -11.05 -26.49
C PRO A 166 -20.03 -10.44 -27.69
N VAL A 167 -18.71 -10.35 -27.57
CA VAL A 167 -17.83 -10.05 -28.69
C VAL A 167 -17.95 -11.18 -29.72
N ARG A 168 -18.37 -10.84 -30.95
CA ARG A 168 -18.33 -11.75 -32.09
C ARG A 168 -16.87 -12.11 -32.36
N LEU A 169 -16.46 -13.31 -31.95
CA LEU A 169 -15.27 -13.96 -32.49
C LEU A 169 -15.50 -14.23 -33.97
N LEU A 170 -14.84 -13.46 -34.83
CA LEU A 170 -14.63 -13.84 -36.22
C LEU A 170 -13.87 -15.18 -36.21
N ARG A 171 -14.56 -16.23 -36.61
CA ARG A 171 -13.95 -17.53 -36.94
C ARG A 171 -12.97 -17.29 -38.08
N THR A 172 -11.69 -17.18 -37.77
CA THR A 172 -10.63 -17.46 -38.73
C THR A 172 -10.64 -18.97 -38.94
N SER A 173 -11.24 -19.38 -40.06
CA SER A 173 -10.96 -20.66 -40.68
C SER A 173 -9.47 -20.69 -41.01
N LEU A 174 -8.68 -21.47 -40.28
CA LEU A 174 -7.40 -21.92 -40.80
C LEU A 174 -7.24 -23.40 -40.49
N GLU A 175 -6.88 -24.08 -41.56
CA GLU A 175 -7.04 -25.47 -41.82
C GLU A 175 -6.19 -26.35 -40.91
N ARG A 176 -6.70 -27.58 -40.78
CA ARG A 176 -5.95 -28.77 -40.42
C ARG A 176 -4.67 -28.81 -41.25
N SER A 177 -3.53 -28.92 -40.59
CA SER A 177 -2.47 -29.78 -41.10
C SER A 177 -1.75 -30.39 -39.90
N CYS A 178 -2.26 -31.55 -39.49
CA CYS A 178 -1.51 -32.48 -38.66
C CYS A 178 -0.63 -33.27 -39.62
N ASP A 179 0.63 -32.89 -39.74
CA ASP A 179 1.64 -33.76 -40.32
C ASP A 179 2.61 -34.19 -39.22
N SER A 180 2.35 -35.41 -38.75
CA SER A 180 3.32 -36.50 -38.71
C SER A 180 4.70 -36.19 -38.11
N LEU A 181 4.82 -36.57 -36.85
CA LEU A 181 6.04 -37.12 -36.26
C LEU A 181 6.66 -38.16 -37.21
N ILE A 182 7.98 -38.12 -37.39
CA ILE A 182 8.92 -39.27 -37.35
C ILE A 182 10.35 -38.73 -37.53
N LEU A 183 11.14 -38.79 -36.46
CA LEU A 183 12.59 -38.72 -36.51
C LEU A 183 13.12 -40.14 -36.80
N PRO A 184 13.94 -40.37 -37.85
CA PRO A 184 14.59 -41.65 -38.03
C PRO A 184 15.82 -41.78 -37.12
N HIS A 185 15.75 -42.74 -36.19
CA HIS A 185 16.87 -43.24 -35.41
C HIS A 185 17.43 -44.50 -36.07
N ARG A 186 18.60 -44.41 -36.72
CA ARG A 186 19.55 -45.49 -37.10
C ARG A 186 20.47 -44.97 -38.21
N SER A 187 21.75 -45.31 -38.36
CA SER A 187 22.76 -46.15 -37.69
C SER A 187 24.11 -45.69 -38.26
N THR A 188 25.24 -45.99 -37.61
CA THR A 188 26.56 -46.37 -38.21
C THR A 188 27.59 -46.34 -37.08
N VAL A 189 28.53 -47.27 -36.85
CA VAL A 189 28.80 -48.66 -37.23
C VAL A 189 30.21 -48.95 -36.66
N ARG A 190 30.49 -50.22 -36.32
CA ARG A 190 31.81 -50.88 -36.21
C ARG A 190 32.74 -50.52 -35.03
N SER A 191 33.12 -51.49 -34.19
CA SER A 191 34.24 -52.46 -34.38
C SER A 191 35.60 -51.76 -34.19
N HIS A 192 36.56 -52.18 -33.38
CA HIS A 192 36.99 -53.52 -32.96
C HIS A 192 37.87 -53.42 -31.72
N SER A 193 38.00 -54.56 -31.05
CA SER A 193 38.86 -54.86 -29.91
C SER A 193 40.34 -55.01 -30.29
N PHE A 194 41.17 -54.96 -29.24
CA PHE A 194 42.60 -55.26 -29.09
C PHE A 194 43.60 -54.19 -29.53
#